data_AF-A0AAV4Q1U6-F1
#
_entry.id   AF-A0AAV4Q1U6-F1
#
_cell.length_a   1.000
_cell.length_b   1.000
_cell.length_c   1.000
_cell.angle_alpha   90.00
_cell.angle_beta   90.00
_cell.angle_gamma   90.00
#
_symmetry.space_group_name_H-M   'P 1'
#
loop_
_entity.id
_entity.type
_entity.pdbx_description
1 polymer ?
#
loop_
_entity_poly.entity_id
_entity_poly.type
_entity_poly.pdbx_seq_one_letter_code
_entity_poly.pdbx_strand_id
1 'polypeptide(L)'
;MKEVKIYVKHYDAPNAGHYGLERTILDLQDAITNITIERNNKTIEFKDICFAPVDEGKCMIQSPVNWFQNKASRLDYYKNIDDYLQYLKNCTSSPFMFRKEDYLA
;
A
#
# COMPACT_ATOMS: atom_id res chain seq x y z
N MET A 1 -6.99 -2.73 -27.83
CA MET A 1 -6.82 -2.49 -26.37
C MET A 1 -6.59 -1.01 -26.17
N LYS A 2 -7.33 -0.32 -25.29
CA LYS A 2 -7.07 1.10 -24.98
C LYS A 2 -6.00 1.16 -23.89
N GLU A 3 -4.96 1.95 -24.11
CA GLU A 3 -3.90 2.19 -23.14
C GLU A 3 -4.42 3.11 -22.02
N VAL A 4 -4.24 2.71 -20.75
CA VAL A 4 -4.51 3.58 -19.59
C VAL A 4 -3.17 4.15 -19.13
N LYS A 5 -2.96 5.45 -19.33
CA LYS A 5 -1.74 6.15 -18.89
C LYS A 5 -1.97 6.70 -17.49
N ILE A 6 -1.34 6.08 -16.50
CA ILE A 6 -1.35 6.54 -15.10
C ILE A 6 -0.21 7.54 -14.95
N TYR A 7 -0.53 8.79 -14.65
CA TYR A 7 0.46 9.83 -14.40
C TYR A 7 0.69 9.93 -12.89
N VAL A 8 1.85 9.44 -12.44
CA VAL A 8 2.29 9.58 -11.05
C VAL A 8 2.98 10.93 -10.92
N LYS A 9 2.41 11.83 -10.12
CA LYS A 9 3.12 13.06 -9.75
C LYS A 9 4.29 12.65 -8.86
N HIS A 10 5.50 13.09 -9.22
CA HIS A 10 6.64 12.98 -8.32
C HIS A 10 6.32 13.79 -7.06
N TYR A 11 6.20 13.11 -5.92
CA TYR A 11 5.97 13.77 -4.65
C TYR A 11 7.32 14.06 -4.01
N ASP A 12 7.83 15.28 -4.20
CA ASP A 12 8.93 15.80 -3.40
C ASP A 12 8.39 16.05 -1.99
N ALA A 13 8.49 15.05 -1.12
CA ALA A 13 8.17 15.18 0.30
C ALA A 13 9.28 16.01 0.96
N PRO A 14 9.06 17.32 1.25
CA PRO A 14 10.12 18.20 1.74
C PRO A 14 10.58 17.84 3.17
N ASN A 15 9.87 16.89 3.80
CA ASN A 15 10.09 16.37 5.15
C ASN A 15 9.91 14.84 5.22
N ALA A 16 10.04 14.11 4.11
CA ALA A 16 10.13 12.66 4.24
C ALA A 16 11.39 12.36 5.05
N GLY A 17 11.23 11.75 6.22
CA GLY A 17 12.35 11.10 6.89
C GLY A 17 12.95 10.01 6.00
N HIS A 18 13.67 9.07 6.60
CA HIS A 18 14.35 7.99 5.86
C HIS A 18 13.46 7.12 4.93
N TYR A 19 12.13 7.30 4.89
CA TYR A 19 11.12 6.42 4.26
C TYR A 19 10.33 7.07 3.11
N GLY A 20 10.88 8.08 2.44
CA GLY A 20 10.19 8.80 1.36
C GLY A 20 9.78 7.91 0.18
N LEU A 21 10.54 6.84 -0.07
CA LEU A 21 10.26 5.91 -1.16
C LEU A 21 9.01 5.06 -0.87
N GLU A 22 8.88 4.52 0.33
CA GLU A 22 7.72 3.72 0.75
C GLU A 22 6.43 4.55 0.74
N ARG A 23 6.53 5.84 1.11
CA ARG A 23 5.39 6.75 0.99
C ARG A 23 4.97 6.96 -0.47
N THR A 24 5.95 7.15 -1.35
CA THR A 24 5.68 7.27 -2.80
C THR A 24 5.06 5.99 -3.37
N ILE A 25 5.51 4.81 -2.91
CA ILE A 25 4.94 3.52 -3.31
C ILE A 25 3.50 3.39 -2.80
N LEU A 26 3.22 3.78 -1.55
CA LEU A 26 1.87 3.76 -0.99
C LEU A 26 0.93 4.68 -1.77
N ASP A 27 1.33 5.92 -2.03
CA ASP A 27 0.52 6.89 -2.78
C ASP A 27 0.23 6.39 -4.21
N LEU A 28 1.23 5.77 -4.87
CA LEU A 28 1.04 5.15 -6.18
C LEU A 28 0.08 3.95 -6.12
N GLN A 29 0.23 3.09 -5.12
CA GLN A 29 -0.66 1.97 -4.92
C GLN A 29 -2.11 2.44 -4.73
N ASP A 30 -2.32 3.46 -3.89
CA ASP A 30 -3.63 4.06 -3.66
C ASP A 30 -4.22 4.65 -4.95
N ALA A 31 -3.39 5.32 -5.75
CA ALA A 31 -3.80 5.86 -7.05
C ALA A 31 -4.26 4.74 -8.01
N ILE A 32 -3.55 3.60 -8.03
CA ILE A 32 -3.92 2.43 -8.87
C ILE A 32 -5.21 1.79 -8.37
N THR A 33 -5.36 1.59 -7.06
CA THR A 33 -6.54 0.93 -6.48
C THR A 33 -7.81 1.77 -6.54
N ASN A 34 -7.68 3.08 -6.74
CA ASN A 34 -8.80 4.01 -6.92
C ASN A 34 -9.15 4.29 -8.39
N ILE A 35 -8.54 3.58 -9.35
CA ILE A 35 -8.89 3.71 -10.77
C ILE A 35 -10.34 3.26 -10.98
N THR A 36 -11.11 4.12 -11.64
CA THR A 36 -12.47 3.84 -12.10
C THR A 36 -12.55 4.00 -13.62
N ILE A 37 -13.38 3.16 -14.26
CA ILE A 37 -13.57 3.14 -15.70
C ILE A 37 -15.06 3.05 -16.01
N GLU A 38 -15.56 3.91 -16.89
CA GLU A 38 -16.91 3.80 -17.44
C GLU A 38 -16.94 2.84 -18.62
N ARG A 39 -17.76 1.79 -18.53
CA ARG A 39 -17.99 0.86 -19.64
C ARG A 39 -19.46 0.46 -19.68
N ASN A 40 -20.12 0.69 -20.82
CA ASN A 40 -21.54 0.37 -21.04
C ASN A 40 -22.45 1.02 -19.98
N ASN A 41 -22.22 2.30 -19.64
CA ASN A 41 -22.94 3.04 -18.59
C ASN A 41 -22.85 2.39 -17.20
N LYS A 42 -21.79 1.62 -16.94
CA LYS A 42 -21.44 1.11 -15.61
C LYS A 42 -20.05 1.62 -15.24
N THR A 43 -19.94 2.16 -14.03
CA THR A 43 -18.66 2.39 -13.37
C THR A 43 -18.10 1.03 -12.95
N ILE A 44 -16.89 0.74 -13.40
CA ILE A 44 -16.10 -0.41 -12.98
C ILE A 44 -14.94 0.12 -12.15
N GLU A 45 -14.84 -0.33 -10.91
CA GLU A 45 -13.77 -0.03 -9.97
C GLU A 45 -12.72 -1.16 -9.95
N PHE A 46 -11.54 -0.88 -9.44
CA PHE A 46 -10.50 -1.91 -9.23
C PHE A 46 -11.00 -3.10 -8.41
N LYS A 47 -11.84 -2.85 -7.39
CA LYS A 47 -12.42 -3.89 -6.53
C LYS A 47 -13.36 -4.85 -7.28
N ASP A 48 -13.93 -4.43 -8.40
CA ASP A 48 -14.87 -5.24 -9.18
C ASP A 48 -14.16 -6.30 -10.01
N ILE A 49 -12.84 -6.16 -10.22
CA ILE A 49 -12.03 -7.03 -11.10
C ILE A 49 -10.89 -7.74 -10.36
N CYS A 50 -10.59 -7.36 -9.13
CA CYS A 50 -9.46 -7.90 -8.39
C CYS A 50 -9.75 -9.30 -7.80
N PHE A 51 -8.70 -10.07 -7.56
CA PHE A 51 -8.81 -11.31 -6.80
C PHE A 51 -8.82 -11.01 -5.29
N ALA A 52 -9.79 -11.57 -4.56
CA ALA A 52 -9.91 -11.47 -3.10
C ALA A 52 -9.97 -12.89 -2.49
N PRO A 53 -8.96 -13.31 -1.71
CA PRO A 53 -8.84 -14.70 -1.24
C PRO A 53 -9.71 -15.04 -0.03
N VAL A 54 -10.20 -14.05 0.72
CA VAL A 54 -11.11 -14.19 1.87
C VAL A 54 -12.21 -13.13 1.71
N ASP A 55 -13.47 -13.52 1.95
CA ASP A 55 -14.66 -12.82 1.47
C ASP A 55 -14.81 -11.34 1.90
N GLU A 56 -15.50 -10.58 1.04
CA GLU A 56 -15.88 -9.15 1.05
C GLU A 56 -14.78 -8.06 1.09
N GLY A 57 -14.39 -7.60 -0.12
CA GLY A 57 -14.02 -6.20 -0.37
C GLY A 57 -12.54 -5.83 -0.27
N LYS A 58 -11.65 -6.75 0.14
CA LYS A 58 -10.20 -6.50 0.20
C LYS A 58 -9.47 -7.25 -0.92
N CYS A 59 -9.04 -6.50 -1.93
CA CYS A 59 -8.20 -7.02 -3.00
C CYS A 59 -6.87 -7.55 -2.46
N MET A 60 -6.44 -8.69 -3.00
CA MET A 60 -5.07 -9.16 -2.82
C MET A 60 -4.12 -8.24 -3.59
N ILE A 61 -3.24 -7.58 -2.85
CA ILE A 61 -2.14 -6.77 -3.37
C ILE A 61 -0.86 -7.31 -2.76
N GLN A 62 0.17 -7.52 -3.57
CA GLN A 62 1.49 -7.94 -3.12
C GLN A 62 2.48 -6.80 -3.36
N SER A 63 2.84 -6.10 -2.29
CA SER A 63 3.63 -4.88 -2.32
C SER A 63 4.41 -4.73 -1.01
N PRO A 64 5.60 -4.10 -1.02
CA PRO A 64 6.35 -3.84 0.21
C PRO A 64 5.54 -3.09 1.28
N VAL A 65 4.60 -2.21 0.88
CA VAL A 65 3.76 -1.45 1.82
C VAL A 65 2.65 -2.29 2.46
N ASN A 66 2.42 -3.53 2.01
CA ASN A 66 1.51 -4.45 2.70
C ASN A 66 2.03 -4.87 4.08
N TRP A 67 3.36 -4.86 4.29
CA TRP A 67 3.93 -5.07 5.63
C TRP A 67 3.46 -4.02 6.63
N PHE A 68 3.10 -2.83 6.15
CA PHE A 68 2.55 -1.73 6.94
C PHE A 68 1.03 -1.61 6.80
N GLN A 69 0.38 -2.69 6.34
CA GLN A 69 -1.08 -2.80 6.19
C GLN A 69 -1.66 -1.69 5.30
N ASN A 70 -0.87 -1.20 4.34
CA ASN A 70 -1.24 -0.09 3.45
C ASN A 70 -1.64 1.19 4.20
N LYS A 71 -1.06 1.43 5.38
CA LYS A 71 -1.34 2.63 6.19
C LYS A 71 -0.11 3.51 6.32
N ALA A 72 -0.23 4.75 5.88
CA ALA A 72 0.74 5.82 6.11
C ALA A 72 1.17 5.92 7.58
N SER A 73 0.21 5.86 8.50
CA SER A 73 0.48 5.95 9.95
C SER A 73 1.39 4.84 10.48
N ARG A 74 1.43 3.67 9.83
CA ARG A 74 2.31 2.55 10.23
C ARG A 74 3.71 2.68 9.68
N LEU A 75 3.87 3.35 8.54
CA LEU A 75 5.19 3.79 8.07
C LEU A 75 5.73 4.90 8.99
N ASP A 76 4.89 5.89 9.28
CA ASP A 76 5.25 7.07 10.08
C ASP A 76 5.47 6.75 11.58
N TYR A 77 5.07 5.56 12.05
CA TYR A 77 5.32 5.08 13.41
C TYR A 77 6.82 4.93 13.72
N TYR A 78 7.60 4.45 12.76
CA TYR A 78 9.02 4.16 12.95
C TYR A 78 9.86 5.42 12.74
N LYS A 79 10.24 6.10 13.82
CA LYS A 79 10.94 7.39 13.73
C LYS A 79 12.43 7.28 13.39
N ASN A 80 13.03 6.11 13.57
CA ASN A 80 14.44 5.85 13.28
C ASN A 80 14.62 4.63 12.35
N ILE A 81 15.68 4.66 11.56
CA ILE A 81 15.95 3.68 10.50
C ILE A 81 16.15 2.27 11.06
N ASP A 82 16.71 2.13 12.25
CA ASP A 82 17.01 0.83 12.85
C ASP A 82 15.73 0.08 13.24
N ASP A 83 14.76 0.77 13.85
CA ASP A 83 13.45 0.19 14.19
C ASP A 83 12.68 -0.22 12.93
N TYR A 84 12.75 0.59 11.88
CA TYR A 84 12.16 0.29 10.57
C TYR A 84 12.77 -0.97 9.94
N LEU A 85 14.10 -1.03 9.86
CA LEU A 85 14.80 -2.17 9.27
C LEU A 85 14.61 -3.44 10.11
N GLN A 86 14.59 -3.32 11.44
CA GLN A 86 14.30 -4.44 12.33
C GLN A 86 12.86 -4.93 12.15
N TYR A 87 11.88 -4.04 11.98
CA TYR A 87 10.51 -4.43 11.68
C TYR A 87 10.41 -5.20 10.37
N LEU A 88 10.97 -4.64 9.29
CA LEU A 88 11.00 -5.30 7.99
C LEU A 88 11.69 -6.66 8.07
N LYS A 89 12.82 -6.74 8.77
CA LYS A 89 13.54 -8.01 8.96
C LYS A 89 12.66 -9.04 9.67
N ASN A 90 11.93 -8.65 10.70
CA ASN A 90 11.03 -9.56 11.43
C ASN A 90 9.90 -10.06 10.52
N CYS A 91 9.24 -9.14 9.80
CA CYS A 91 8.15 -9.46 8.89
C CYS A 91 8.59 -10.35 7.72
N THR A 92 9.73 -10.05 7.10
CA THR A 92 10.26 -10.82 5.97
C THR A 92 10.83 -12.18 6.39
N SER A 93 11.38 -12.29 7.60
CA SER A 93 11.86 -13.56 8.14
C SER A 93 10.72 -14.44 8.67
N SER A 94 9.59 -13.83 9.05
CA SER A 94 8.43 -14.54 9.60
C SER A 94 7.12 -13.89 9.12
N PRO A 95 6.70 -14.18 7.89
CA PRO A 95 5.59 -13.48 7.21
C PRO A 95 4.21 -13.68 7.85
N PHE A 96 4.09 -14.67 8.73
CA PHE A 96 2.87 -14.99 9.48
C PHE A 96 2.90 -14.51 10.94
N MET A 97 3.91 -13.73 11.32
CA MET A 97 4.01 -13.17 12.66
C MET A 97 2.94 -12.09 12.85
N PHE A 98 2.11 -12.25 13.90
CA PHE A 98 1.18 -11.23 14.36
C PHE A 98 1.72 -10.60 15.64
N ARG A 99 1.80 -9.27 15.71
CA ARG A 99 2.27 -8.55 16.89
C ARG A 99 1.17 -7.72 17.51
N LYS A 100 1.30 -7.43 18.80
CA LYS A 100 0.30 -6.64 19.54
C LYS A 100 0.21 -5.20 19.01
N GLU A 101 1.33 -4.65 18.53
CA GLU A 101 1.37 -3.31 17.91
C GLU A 101 0.52 -3.24 16.63
N ASP A 102 0.30 -4.37 15.95
CA ASP A 102 -0.55 -4.42 14.76
C ASP A 102 -2.03 -4.19 15.08
N TYR A 103 -2.41 -4.10 16.35
CA TYR A 103 -3.77 -3.78 16.82
C TYR A 103 -3.91 -2.38 17.42
N LEU A 104 -2.80 -1.67 17.67
CA LEU A 104 -2.80 -0.39 18.38
C LEU A 104 -2.60 0.83 17.45
N ALA A 105 -2.60 0.60 16.12
CA ALA A 105 -2.41 1.62 15.07
C ALA A 105 -3.45 1.56 13.92
#